data_AF-A0A699XFI4-F1
#
_entry.id   AF-A0A699XFI4-F1
#
_cell.length_a   1.000
_cell.length_b   1.000
_cell.length_c   1.000
_cell.angle_alpha   90.00
_cell.angle_beta   90.00
_cell.angle_gamma   90.00
#
_symmetry.space_group_name_H-M   'P 1'
#
loop_
_entity.id
_entity.type
_entity.pdbx_description
1 polymer ?
#
loop_
_entity_poly.entity_id
_entity_poly.type
_entity_poly.pdbx_seq_one_letter_code
_entity_poly.pdbx_strand_id
1 'polypeptide(L)'
;VAAAKAADVVIYVGGSIHGYDYTKWSDNAYDAEGVDKPDLKMPFGQDALVQAVLAANPNTVVVLLGGGPIETSAWTGQAKAIVEAWYPG
;
A
#
# COMPACT_ATOMS: atom_id res chain seq x y z
N VAL A 1 -6.18 -11.57 9.14
CA VAL A 1 -7.47 -10.84 9.19
C VAL A 1 -8.25 -10.96 10.51
N ALA A 2 -7.86 -11.79 11.49
CA ALA A 2 -8.60 -11.90 12.76
C ALA A 2 -8.70 -10.55 13.51
N ALA A 3 -7.60 -9.78 13.55
CA ALA A 3 -7.59 -8.43 14.11
C ALA A 3 -8.57 -7.48 13.39
N ALA A 4 -8.65 -7.54 12.06
CA ALA A 4 -9.57 -6.71 11.29
C ALA A 4 -11.04 -7.00 11.66
N LYS A 5 -11.41 -8.28 11.85
CA LYS A 5 -12.77 -8.68 12.25
C LYS A 5 -13.16 -8.21 13.65
N ALA A 6 -12.19 -8.07 14.55
CA ALA A 6 -12.42 -7.68 15.94
C ALA A 6 -12.38 -6.16 16.16
N ALA A 7 -11.99 -5.38 15.15
CA ALA A 7 -11.84 -3.93 15.25
C ALA A 7 -13.11 -3.20 14.78
N ASP A 8 -13.41 -2.05 15.39
CA ASP A 8 -14.48 -1.16 14.92
C ASP A 8 -14.13 -0.51 13.57
N VAL A 9 -12.85 -0.16 13.41
CA VAL A 9 -12.25 0.48 12.24
C VAL A 9 -10.88 -0.14 12.00
N VAL A 10 -10.49 -0.29 10.74
CA VAL A 10 -9.14 -0.67 10.34
C VAL A 10 -8.49 0.47 9.57
N ILE A 11 -7.23 0.76 9.88
CA ILE A 11 -6.38 1.64 9.08
C ILE A 11 -5.25 0.76 8.54
N TYR A 12 -5.31 0.49 7.24
CA TYR A 12 -4.21 -0.15 6.53
C TYR A 12 -3.23 0.93 6.06
N VAL A 13 -1.93 0.72 6.27
CA VAL A 13 -0.88 1.62 5.76
C VAL A 13 0.08 0.77 4.92
N GLY A 14 0.26 1.14 3.66
CA GLY A 14 1.12 0.41 2.73
C GLY A 14 1.28 1.16 1.42
N GLY A 15 1.88 0.52 0.42
CA GLY A 15 2.16 1.13 -0.88
C GLY A 15 3.55 0.77 -1.41
N SER A 16 4.16 1.72 -2.12
CA SER A 16 5.52 1.61 -2.63
C SER A 16 6.56 1.86 -1.52
N ILE A 17 7.81 1.52 -1.80
CA ILE A 17 8.93 1.72 -0.88
C ILE A 17 10.18 2.20 -1.62
N HIS A 18 11.00 2.95 -0.91
CA HIS A 18 12.44 3.00 -1.16
C HIS A 18 13.08 1.67 -0.74
N GLY A 19 14.21 1.32 -1.35
CA GLY A 19 14.95 0.11 -1.00
C GLY A 19 15.24 0.01 0.51
N TYR A 20 15.39 -1.21 1.03
CA TYR A 20 15.63 -1.44 2.46
C TYR A 20 16.99 -0.94 2.93
N ASP A 21 17.95 -0.79 2.02
CA ASP A 21 19.28 -0.25 2.27
C ASP A 21 19.32 1.23 1.89
N TYR A 22 19.27 2.11 2.90
CA TYR A 22 19.32 3.56 2.72
C TYR A 22 20.65 4.06 2.14
N THR A 23 21.69 3.23 2.11
CA THR A 23 22.98 3.56 1.46
C THR A 23 22.99 3.23 -0.04
N LYS A 24 22.00 2.46 -0.51
CA LYS A 24 21.83 2.04 -1.91
C LYS A 24 20.43 2.34 -2.39
N TRP A 25 20.26 3.56 -2.91
CA TRP A 25 18.96 4.10 -3.28
C TRP A 25 18.14 3.24 -4.25
N SER A 26 18.78 2.46 -5.12
CA SER A 26 18.12 1.64 -6.16
C SER A 26 18.02 0.14 -5.84
N ASP A 27 18.51 -0.34 -4.69
CA ASP A 27 18.49 -1.77 -4.36
C ASP A 27 17.12 -2.22 -3.85
N ASN A 28 16.43 -3.09 -4.61
CA ASN A 28 15.07 -3.56 -4.32
C ASN A 28 14.04 -2.44 -4.07
N ALA A 29 14.24 -1.29 -4.71
CA ALA A 29 13.36 -0.15 -4.60
C ALA A 29 12.24 -0.20 -5.63
N TYR A 30 11.04 0.21 -5.23
CA TYR A 30 9.91 0.42 -6.14
C TYR A 30 9.77 1.91 -6.49
N ASP A 31 10.26 2.80 -5.61
CA ASP A 31 10.50 4.20 -5.92
C ASP A 31 11.99 4.52 -5.72
N ALA A 32 12.70 4.86 -6.79
CA ALA A 32 14.09 5.26 -6.72
C ALA A 32 14.51 6.11 -7.92
N GLU A 33 15.63 6.80 -7.74
CA GLU A 33 16.34 7.50 -8.82
C GLU A 33 17.11 6.48 -9.68
N GLY A 34 17.13 6.70 -10.99
CA GLY A 34 17.94 5.92 -11.92
C GLY A 34 17.42 4.51 -12.20
N VAL A 35 16.24 4.16 -11.69
CA VAL A 35 15.55 2.90 -11.98
C VAL A 35 14.05 3.14 -12.08
N ASP A 36 13.43 2.56 -13.10
CA ASP A 36 11.99 2.61 -13.29
C ASP A 36 11.27 1.55 -12.45
N LYS A 37 10.01 1.82 -12.15
CA LYS A 37 9.11 0.80 -11.59
C LYS A 37 8.96 -0.37 -12.55
N PRO A 38 8.97 -1.63 -12.04
CA PRO A 38 8.65 -2.78 -12.89
C PRO A 38 7.18 -2.78 -13.34
N ASP A 39 6.28 -2.31 -12.47
CA ASP A 39 4.86 -2.09 -12.73
C ASP A 39 4.28 -1.12 -11.68
N LEU A 40 2.97 -0.82 -11.75
CA LEU A 40 2.30 0.07 -10.79
C LEU A 40 1.74 -0.67 -9.57
N LYS A 41 2.05 -1.97 -9.38
CA LYS A 41 1.44 -2.78 -8.32
C LYS A 41 2.19 -2.58 -7.01
N MET A 42 1.47 -2.76 -5.90
CA MET A 42 2.11 -2.76 -4.59
C MET A 42 2.94 -4.05 -4.40
N PRO A 43 4.15 -3.95 -3.84
CA PRO A 43 5.00 -5.10 -3.62
C PRO A 43 4.47 -6.03 -2.52
N PHE A 44 5.04 -7.24 -2.44
CA PHE A 44 4.85 -8.18 -1.30
C PHE A 44 3.42 -8.69 -1.09
N GLY A 45 2.59 -8.73 -2.14
CA GLY A 45 1.24 -9.25 -2.06
C GLY A 45 0.26 -8.36 -1.28
N GLN A 46 0.58 -7.07 -1.16
CA GLN A 46 -0.24 -6.10 -0.43
C GLN A 46 -1.68 -6.01 -0.95
N ASP A 47 -1.92 -6.12 -2.26
CA ASP A 47 -3.30 -6.13 -2.81
C ASP A 47 -4.14 -7.26 -2.22
N ALA A 48 -3.58 -8.46 -2.10
CA ALA A 48 -4.29 -9.60 -1.52
C ALA A 48 -4.57 -9.40 -0.03
N LEU A 49 -3.64 -8.76 0.70
CA LEU A 49 -3.86 -8.40 2.10
C LEU A 49 -4.96 -7.35 2.23
N VAL A 50 -4.94 -6.30 1.42
CA VAL A 50 -5.96 -5.23 1.41
C VAL A 50 -7.33 -5.82 1.11
N GLN A 51 -7.45 -6.65 0.07
CA GLN A 51 -8.71 -7.35 -0.24
C GLN A 51 -9.19 -8.22 0.92
N ALA A 52 -8.31 -8.97 1.56
CA ALA A 52 -8.66 -9.82 2.70
C ALA A 52 -9.10 -9.01 3.93
N VAL A 53 -8.46 -7.86 4.18
CA VAL A 53 -8.83 -6.93 5.26
C VAL A 53 -10.19 -6.28 4.97
N LEU A 54 -10.41 -5.79 3.76
CA LEU A 54 -11.66 -5.18 3.32
C LEU A 54 -12.83 -6.16 3.40
N ALA A 55 -12.63 -7.41 2.97
CA ALA A 55 -13.63 -8.47 3.11
C ALA A 55 -13.92 -8.82 4.58
N ALA A 56 -12.93 -8.69 5.46
CA ALA A 56 -13.09 -8.94 6.88
C ALA A 56 -13.73 -7.77 7.64
N ASN A 57 -13.52 -6.53 7.20
CA ASN A 57 -14.05 -5.32 7.80
C ASN A 57 -14.27 -4.21 6.74
N PRO A 58 -15.52 -3.95 6.32
CA PRO A 58 -15.84 -2.87 5.38
C PRO A 58 -15.58 -1.45 5.91
N ASN A 59 -15.38 -1.26 7.22
CA ASN A 59 -14.95 0.02 7.82
C ASN A 59 -13.42 0.15 7.80
N THR A 60 -12.81 -0.10 6.65
CA THR A 60 -11.36 0.00 6.46
C THR A 60 -11.01 1.26 5.67
N VAL A 61 -10.06 2.04 6.20
CA VAL A 61 -9.35 3.11 5.51
C VAL A 61 -8.02 2.57 4.97
N VAL A 62 -7.71 2.84 3.71
CA VAL A 62 -6.41 2.51 3.09
C VAL A 62 -5.59 3.78 2.97
N VAL A 63 -4.43 3.81 3.61
CA VAL A 63 -3.44 4.89 3.50
C VAL A 63 -2.30 4.40 2.62
N LEU A 64 -2.08 5.11 1.51
CA LEU A 64 -1.05 4.83 0.53
C LEU A 64 0.19 5.67 0.80
N LEU A 65 1.34 5.01 0.73
CA LEU A 65 2.67 5.60 0.74
C LEU A 65 3.33 5.33 -0.62
N GLY A 66 3.94 6.36 -1.20
CA GLY A 66 4.61 6.25 -2.49
C GLY A 66 4.91 7.61 -3.11
N GLY A 67 5.86 7.66 -4.03
CA GLY A 67 6.26 8.86 -4.76
C GLY A 67 5.56 9.02 -6.12
N GLY A 68 4.65 8.09 -6.47
CA GLY A 68 3.96 8.10 -7.75
C GLY A 68 2.71 7.21 -7.75
N PRO A 69 2.05 7.08 -8.91
CA PRO A 69 0.79 6.34 -9.03
C PRO A 69 0.94 4.87 -8.61
N ILE A 70 -0.10 4.34 -7.93
CA ILE A 70 -0.24 2.94 -7.55
C ILE A 70 -1.55 2.41 -8.15
N GLU A 71 -1.51 1.20 -8.72
CA GLU A 71 -2.71 0.53 -9.23
C GLU A 71 -3.58 0.05 -8.06
N THR A 72 -4.83 0.51 -7.99
CA THR A 72 -5.77 0.16 -6.91
C THR A 72 -7.06 -0.50 -7.41
N SER A 73 -7.13 -0.83 -8.70
CA SER A 73 -8.35 -1.28 -9.40
C SER A 73 -9.00 -2.50 -8.74
N ALA A 74 -8.17 -3.38 -8.15
CA ALA A 74 -8.58 -4.64 -7.51
C ALA A 74 -9.41 -4.48 -6.22
N TRP A 75 -9.39 -3.31 -5.57
CA TRP A 75 -10.00 -3.14 -4.24
C TRP A 75 -10.56 -1.74 -3.95
N THR A 76 -10.24 -0.72 -4.76
CA THR A 76 -10.62 0.68 -4.47
C THR A 76 -12.12 0.88 -4.22
N GLY A 77 -12.98 0.16 -4.94
CA GLY A 77 -14.44 0.22 -4.77
C GLY A 77 -14.99 -0.40 -3.48
N GLN A 78 -14.15 -1.06 -2.67
CA GLN A 78 -14.53 -1.67 -1.39
C GLN A 78 -14.05 -0.85 -0.18
N ALA A 79 -13.05 0.02 -0.36
CA ALA A 79 -12.48 0.81 0.73
C ALA A 79 -13.46 1.89 1.20
N LYS A 80 -13.55 2.08 2.53
CA LYS A 80 -14.39 3.14 3.10
C LYS A 80 -13.86 4.53 2.76
N ALA A 81 -12.54 4.65 2.78
CA ALA A 81 -11.80 5.82 2.36
C ALA A 81 -10.40 5.41 1.90
N ILE A 82 -9.81 6.24 1.03
CA ILE A 82 -8.43 6.10 0.58
C ILE A 82 -7.73 7.44 0.82
N VAL A 83 -6.53 7.38 1.40
CA VAL A 83 -5.70 8.55 1.69
C VAL A 83 -4.37 8.35 0.99
N GLU A 84 -3.99 9.27 0.10
CA GLU A 84 -2.63 9.34 -0.42
C GLU A 84 -1.80 10.21 0.53
N ALA A 85 -0.78 9.61 1.15
CA ALA A 85 0.09 10.27 2.12
C ALA A 85 1.52 10.50 1.60
N TRP A 86 1.83 10.06 0.38
CA TRP A 86 3.13 10.18 -0.24
C TRP A 86 4.27 9.60 0.64
N TYR A 87 5.45 10.20 0.57
CA TYR A 87 6.48 10.09 1.60
C TYR A 87 6.43 11.32 2.50
N PRO A 88 5.94 11.22 3.75
CA PRO A 88 5.61 12.39 4.58
C PRO A 88 6.81 13.10 5.23
N GLY A 89 8.05 12.70 4.91
CA GLY A 89 9.29 13.29 5.41
C GLY A 89 10.35 12.27 5.79
#